data_AF-A0A2H9N4U6-F1
#
_entry.id   AF-A0A2H9N4U6-F1
#
_cell.length_a   1.000
_cell.length_b   1.000
_cell.length_c   1.000
_cell.angle_alpha   90.00
_cell.angle_beta   90.00
_cell.angle_gamma   90.00
#
_symmetry.space_group_name_H-M   'P 1'
#
loop_
_entity.id
_entity.type
_entity.pdbx_description
1 polymer ?
#
loop_
_entity_poly.entity_id
_entity_poly.type
_entity_poly.pdbx_seq_one_letter_code
_entity_poly.pdbx_strand_id
1 'polypeptide(L)'
;MVGGSNPPAGSIYIMVGINKKLKGDTAELIVAAKFIADGFRVLFPYGENSRYDLVAEKNGKFFRVQVKYVTPKNGALEVNCRSSNNWSVIHYSKEDFDIIGVFDPIHGKIYFIPSKMVNNSTIRLRLEKSRNNQKKYVHYAEDYSKIPTF
;
A
#
# COMPACT_ATOMS: atom_id res chain seq x y z
N MET A 1 2.42 -32.56 -19.47
CA MET A 1 3.61 -31.71 -19.63
C MET A 1 3.12 -30.27 -19.78
N VAL A 2 3.31 -29.43 -18.77
CA VAL A 2 2.99 -28.00 -18.85
C VAL A 2 4.32 -27.26 -18.83
N GLY A 3 4.68 -26.67 -19.97
CA GLY A 3 5.90 -25.89 -20.11
C GLY A 3 5.76 -24.59 -19.33
N GLY A 4 6.48 -24.47 -18.22
CA GLY A 4 6.68 -23.19 -17.54
C GLY A 4 7.76 -22.41 -18.29
N SER A 5 7.36 -21.33 -18.95
CA SER A 5 8.31 -20.33 -19.43
C SER A 5 9.02 -19.70 -18.22
N ASN A 6 10.35 -19.61 -18.29
CA ASN A 6 11.12 -18.92 -17.26
C ASN A 6 10.72 -17.43 -17.23
N PRO A 7 10.49 -16.86 -16.04
CA PRO A 7 10.19 -15.44 -15.89
C PRO A 7 11.41 -14.55 -16.20
N PRO A 8 11.19 -13.28 -16.57
CA PRO A 8 12.26 -12.32 -16.76
C PRO A 8 12.99 -12.03 -15.43
N ALA A 9 14.31 -11.84 -15.55
CA ALA A 9 15.20 -11.48 -14.44
C ALA A 9 14.72 -10.19 -13.75
N GLY A 10 14.66 -10.22 -12.41
CA GLY A 10 14.22 -9.09 -11.57
C GLY A 10 12.83 -9.24 -10.94
N SER A 11 12.14 -10.37 -11.15
CA SER A 11 10.83 -10.64 -10.55
C SER A 11 10.97 -11.21 -9.14
N ILE A 12 10.39 -10.56 -8.13
CA ILE A 12 10.33 -11.10 -6.76
C ILE A 12 9.20 -12.15 -6.69
N TYR A 13 9.55 -13.41 -6.45
CA TYR A 13 8.59 -14.49 -6.18
C TYR A 13 8.24 -14.56 -4.71
N ILE A 14 6.99 -14.26 -4.35
CA ILE A 14 6.50 -14.42 -2.98
C ILE A 14 5.70 -15.73 -2.92
N MET A 15 6.23 -16.73 -2.20
CA MET A 15 5.54 -18.00 -1.96
C MET A 15 4.21 -17.78 -1.20
N VAL A 16 3.12 -18.35 -1.73
CA VAL A 16 1.79 -18.29 -1.10
C VAL A 16 1.75 -19.26 0.10
N GLY A 17 2.11 -18.74 1.28
CA GLY A 17 2.08 -19.50 2.56
C GLY A 17 2.56 -18.69 3.77
N ILE A 18 2.78 -17.39 3.57
CA ILE A 18 3.44 -16.51 4.53
C ILE A 18 2.44 -16.02 5.60
N ASN A 19 2.85 -16.09 6.88
CA ASN A 19 2.04 -15.58 8.00
C ASN A 19 1.81 -14.06 7.86
N LYS A 20 0.76 -13.53 8.49
CA LYS A 20 0.33 -12.13 8.37
C LYS A 20 1.45 -11.11 8.65
N LYS A 21 2.33 -11.39 9.61
CA LYS A 21 3.44 -10.50 9.97
C LYS A 21 4.44 -10.39 8.82
N LEU A 22 4.91 -11.50 8.28
CA LEU A 22 5.90 -11.49 7.21
C LEU A 22 5.34 -10.86 5.92
N LYS A 23 4.02 -10.93 5.67
CA LYS A 23 3.39 -10.12 4.59
C LYS A 23 3.50 -8.61 4.83
N GLY A 24 3.30 -8.17 6.07
CA GLY A 24 3.49 -6.78 6.49
C GLY A 24 4.94 -6.34 6.29
N ASP A 25 5.88 -7.05 6.92
CA ASP A 25 7.32 -6.80 6.82
C ASP A 25 7.78 -6.73 5.34
N THR A 26 7.28 -7.63 4.49
CA THR A 26 7.60 -7.65 3.05
C THR A 26 7.07 -6.40 2.34
N ALA A 27 5.82 -6.01 2.59
CA ALA A 27 5.24 -4.82 1.98
C ALA A 27 5.97 -3.55 2.43
N GLU A 28 6.33 -3.45 3.71
CA GLU A 28 7.08 -2.31 4.27
C GLU A 28 8.40 -2.10 3.56
N LEU A 29 9.20 -3.17 3.40
CA LEU A 29 10.49 -3.11 2.73
C LEU A 29 10.36 -2.79 1.23
N ILE A 30 9.36 -3.34 0.55
CA ILE A 30 9.10 -3.04 -0.87
C ILE A 30 8.71 -1.57 -1.05
N VAL A 31 7.84 -1.03 -0.20
CA VAL A 31 7.44 0.37 -0.24
C VAL A 31 8.62 1.28 0.11
N ALA A 32 9.41 0.93 1.13
CA ALA A 32 10.64 1.65 1.47
C ALA A 32 11.61 1.71 0.28
N ALA A 33 11.85 0.58 -0.40
CA ALA A 33 12.70 0.52 -1.58
C ALA A 33 12.18 1.42 -2.70
N LYS A 34 10.86 1.50 -2.89
CA LYS A 34 10.25 2.42 -3.87
C LYS A 34 10.49 3.89 -3.53
N PHE A 35 10.35 4.28 -2.26
CA PHE A 35 10.68 5.64 -1.82
C PHE A 35 12.17 5.97 -2.06
N ILE A 36 13.07 5.04 -1.72
CA ILE A 36 14.51 5.21 -1.95
C ILE A 36 14.81 5.38 -3.44
N ALA A 37 14.22 4.54 -4.30
CA ALA A 37 14.38 4.62 -5.75
C ALA A 37 13.89 5.96 -6.33
N ASP A 38 12.88 6.58 -5.71
CA ASP A 38 12.35 7.90 -6.08
C ASP A 38 13.10 9.06 -5.39
N GLY A 39 14.22 8.78 -4.72
CA GLY A 39 15.13 9.77 -4.14
C GLY A 39 14.69 10.32 -2.78
N PHE A 40 13.92 9.54 -2.01
CA PHE A 40 13.61 9.85 -0.62
C PHE A 40 14.61 9.14 0.32
N ARG A 41 14.87 9.73 1.49
CA ARG A 41 15.43 9.00 2.62
C ARG A 41 14.29 8.30 3.37
N VAL A 42 14.52 7.10 3.87
CA VAL A 42 13.53 6.35 4.64
C VAL A 42 14.01 6.19 6.08
N LEU A 43 13.12 6.47 7.03
CA LEU A 43 13.34 6.30 8.45
C LEU A 43 12.32 5.30 8.98
N PHE A 44 12.78 4.36 9.81
CA PHE A 44 11.91 3.41 10.50
C PHE A 44 11.71 3.88 11.94
N PRO A 45 10.45 4.05 12.41
CA PRO A 45 10.18 4.31 13.81
C PRO A 45 10.61 3.12 14.67
N TYR A 46 11.12 3.40 15.86
CA TYR A 46 11.49 2.36 16.82
C TYR A 46 10.31 2.03 17.74
N GLY A 47 9.99 0.74 17.87
CA GLY A 47 8.91 0.22 18.73
C GLY A 47 7.63 -0.18 17.98
N GLU A 48 6.73 -0.89 18.66
CA GLU A 48 5.56 -1.55 18.03
C GLU A 48 4.27 -0.72 18.05
N ASN A 49 4.27 0.45 18.71
CA ASN A 49 3.08 1.29 18.91
C ASN A 49 2.96 2.46 17.92
N SER A 50 3.55 2.35 16.72
CA SER A 50 3.47 3.39 15.71
C SER A 50 2.19 3.31 14.88
N ARG A 51 1.66 4.47 14.49
CA ARG A 51 0.49 4.60 13.61
C ARG A 51 0.85 4.59 12.11
N TYR A 52 2.13 4.48 11.82
CA TYR A 52 2.75 4.46 10.51
C TYR A 52 3.97 3.53 10.58
N ASP A 53 4.31 2.90 9.47
CA ASP A 53 5.37 1.88 9.44
C ASP A 53 6.73 2.48 9.04
N LEU A 54 6.72 3.60 8.30
CA LEU A 54 7.93 4.34 7.94
C LEU A 54 7.66 5.83 7.78
N VAL A 55 8.75 6.62 7.75
CA VAL A 55 8.74 8.02 7.36
C VAL A 55 9.62 8.19 6.13
N ALA A 56 9.09 8.81 5.07
CA ALA A 56 9.84 9.19 3.89
C ALA A 56 10.20 10.69 3.96
N GLU A 57 11.48 11.03 3.79
CA GLU A 57 11.98 12.40 3.78
C GLU A 57 12.50 12.78 2.41
N LYS A 58 12.15 13.97 1.93
CA LYS A 58 12.75 14.57 0.74
C LYS A 58 12.74 16.08 0.84
N ASN A 59 13.91 16.70 0.63
CA ASN A 59 14.10 18.15 0.67
C ASN A 59 13.61 18.79 1.99
N GLY A 60 13.85 18.11 3.12
CA GLY A 60 13.45 18.57 4.45
C GLY A 60 11.96 18.40 4.76
N LYS A 61 11.15 17.86 3.84
CA LYS A 61 9.76 17.48 4.09
C LYS A 61 9.67 16.02 4.48
N PHE A 62 8.89 15.72 5.52
CA PHE A 62 8.70 14.38 6.06
C PHE A 62 7.26 13.92 5.83
N PHE A 63 7.11 12.66 5.43
CA PHE A 63 5.82 12.01 5.16
C PHE A 63 5.74 10.72 5.96
N ARG A 64 4.77 10.62 6.86
CA ARG A 64 4.45 9.40 7.59
C ARG A 64 3.64 8.47 6.70
N VAL A 65 4.11 7.24 6.55
CA VAL A 65 3.54 6.27 5.61
C VAL A 65 3.07 5.04 6.38
N GLN A 66 1.77 4.76 6.29
CA GLN A 66 1.23 3.45 6.68
C GLN A 66 1.28 2.53 5.46
N VAL A 67 1.79 1.31 5.62
CA VAL A 67 1.92 0.31 4.56
C VAL A 67 0.84 -0.76 4.70
N LYS A 68 0.32 -1.21 3.56
CA LYS A 68 -0.73 -2.24 3.46
C LYS A 68 -0.35 -3.25 2.38
N TYR A 69 -0.22 -4.51 2.76
CA TYR A 69 -0.24 -5.63 1.81
C TYR A 69 -1.69 -5.93 1.43
N VAL A 70 -2.07 -5.75 0.16
CA VAL A 70 -3.46 -5.93 -0.30
C VAL A 70 -3.50 -6.82 -1.53
N THR A 71 -4.10 -8.00 -1.39
CA THR A 71 -4.38 -8.87 -2.53
C THR A 71 -5.66 -8.42 -3.24
N PRO A 72 -5.64 -8.20 -4.56
CA PRO A 72 -6.83 -7.79 -5.29
C PRO A 72 -7.91 -8.87 -5.28
N LYS A 73 -9.17 -8.42 -5.24
CA LYS A 73 -10.37 -9.25 -5.29
C LYS A 73 -11.37 -8.60 -6.24
N ASN A 74 -11.93 -9.37 -7.18
CA ASN A 74 -12.93 -8.89 -8.14
C ASN A 74 -12.48 -7.64 -8.95
N GLY A 75 -11.21 -7.63 -9.39
CA GLY A 75 -10.64 -6.53 -10.19
C GLY A 75 -10.40 -5.24 -9.40
N ALA A 76 -10.29 -5.31 -8.07
CA ALA A 76 -10.05 -4.16 -7.21
C ALA A 76 -9.21 -4.50 -5.98
N LEU A 77 -8.48 -3.51 -5.47
CA LEU A 77 -7.83 -3.53 -4.16
C LEU A 77 -8.77 -2.91 -3.13
N GLU A 78 -9.13 -3.68 -2.11
CA GLU A 78 -9.96 -3.21 -0.99
C GLU A 78 -9.07 -2.84 0.19
N VAL A 79 -8.81 -1.54 0.33
CA VAL A 79 -7.87 -0.99 1.30
C VAL A 79 -8.61 -0.57 2.56
N ASN A 80 -8.48 -1.36 3.61
CA ASN A 80 -9.10 -1.08 4.90
C ASN A 80 -8.39 0.10 5.59
N CYS A 81 -9.12 1.19 5.79
CA CYS A 81 -8.62 2.40 6.43
C CYS A 81 -8.85 2.41 7.95
N ARG A 82 -8.78 1.25 8.58
CA ARG A 82 -8.93 1.07 10.03
C ARG A 82 -7.73 0.29 10.58
N SER A 83 -7.36 0.59 11.82
CA SER A 83 -6.49 -0.27 12.62
C SER A 83 -7.38 -1.07 13.56
N SER A 84 -7.20 -2.39 13.60
CA SER A 84 -7.84 -3.23 14.61
C SER A 84 -6.73 -3.91 15.37
N ASN A 85 -6.64 -3.64 16.67
CA ASN A 85 -5.88 -4.50 17.58
C ASN A 85 -6.87 -5.48 18.25
N ASN A 86 -6.36 -6.52 18.91
CA ASN A 86 -7.18 -7.57 19.54
C ASN A 86 -8.10 -7.07 20.67
N TRP A 87 -8.01 -5.79 21.06
CA TRP A 87 -8.68 -5.24 22.23
C TRP A 87 -9.55 -4.01 21.91
N SER A 88 -9.43 -3.44 20.70
CA SER A 88 -10.14 -2.23 20.26
C SER A 88 -10.03 -2.01 18.74
N VAL A 89 -11.11 -1.53 18.14
CA VAL A 89 -11.06 -0.91 16.80
C VAL A 89 -10.63 0.53 17.01
N ILE A 90 -9.39 0.86 16.62
CA ILE A 90 -8.92 2.24 16.67
C ILE A 90 -9.06 2.84 15.27
N HIS A 91 -9.96 3.81 15.17
CA HIS A 91 -10.11 4.61 13.96
C HIS A 91 -8.85 5.45 13.78
N TYR A 92 -8.23 5.33 12.61
CA TYR A 92 -7.13 6.22 12.24
C TYR A 92 -7.67 7.64 12.13
N SER A 93 -6.98 8.60 12.73
CA SER A 93 -7.21 10.02 12.47
C SER A 93 -6.34 10.48 11.29
N LYS A 94 -6.67 11.60 10.66
CA LYS A 94 -5.86 12.14 9.54
C LYS A 94 -4.47 12.60 10.00
N GLU A 95 -4.33 12.75 11.31
CA GLU A 95 -3.13 13.15 12.00
C GLU A 95 -2.21 11.96 12.29
N ASP A 96 -2.64 10.71 12.02
CA ASP A 96 -1.84 9.51 12.28
C ASP A 96 -0.79 9.23 11.19
N PHE A 97 -1.12 9.54 9.94
CA PHE A 97 -0.24 9.34 8.78
C PHE A 97 -0.61 10.29 7.65
N ASP A 98 0.30 10.48 6.70
CA ASP A 98 0.11 11.38 5.56
C ASP A 98 -0.30 10.60 4.30
N ILE A 99 0.20 9.36 4.14
CA ILE A 99 -0.07 8.49 2.99
C ILE A 99 -0.24 7.03 3.41
N ILE A 100 -1.10 6.28 2.71
CA ILE A 100 -1.08 4.82 2.72
C ILE A 100 -0.34 4.30 1.48
N GLY A 101 0.75 3.57 1.69
CA GLY A 101 1.44 2.79 0.65
C GLY A 101 0.82 1.39 0.53
N VAL A 102 0.21 1.08 -0.61
CA VAL A 102 -0.49 -0.18 -0.86
C VAL A 102 0.34 -1.04 -1.80
N PHE A 103 0.82 -2.19 -1.33
CA PHE A 103 1.49 -3.18 -2.17
C PHE A 103 0.48 -4.22 -2.67
N ASP A 104 0.38 -4.32 -4.00
CA ASP A 104 -0.34 -5.37 -4.72
C ASP A 104 0.63 -6.49 -5.12
N PRO A 105 0.59 -7.64 -4.43
CA PRO A 105 1.53 -8.73 -4.64
C PRO A 105 1.25 -9.53 -5.92
N ILE A 106 0.04 -9.45 -6.48
CA ILE A 106 -0.33 -10.23 -7.66
C ILE A 106 0.26 -9.58 -8.91
N HIS A 107 0.23 -8.24 -8.96
CA HIS A 107 0.76 -7.47 -10.09
C HIS A 107 2.15 -6.87 -9.82
N GLY A 108 2.67 -6.99 -8.60
CA GLY A 108 3.97 -6.39 -8.21
C GLY A 108 3.96 -4.86 -8.25
N LYS A 109 2.82 -4.24 -7.95
CA LYS A 109 2.61 -2.78 -8.05
C LYS A 109 2.42 -2.13 -6.69
N ILE A 110 2.74 -0.83 -6.61
CA ILE A 110 2.57 -0.01 -5.41
C ILE A 110 1.67 1.18 -5.75
N TYR A 111 0.75 1.49 -4.84
CA TYR A 111 -0.17 2.63 -4.96
C TYR A 111 -0.13 3.48 -3.70
N PHE A 112 -0.36 4.79 -3.83
CA PHE A 112 -0.21 5.76 -2.75
C PHE A 112 -1.50 6.54 -2.54
N ILE A 113 -2.21 6.28 -1.44
CA ILE A 113 -3.49 6.93 -1.11
C ILE A 113 -3.24 8.05 -0.09
N PRO A 114 -3.49 9.32 -0.42
CA PRO A 114 -3.38 10.42 0.54
C PRO A 114 -4.34 10.25 1.74
N SER A 115 -3.89 10.57 2.95
CA SER A 115 -4.72 10.45 4.17
C SER A 115 -5.99 11.31 4.12
N LYS A 116 -6.00 12.42 3.37
CA LYS A 116 -7.21 13.23 3.14
C LYS A 116 -8.39 12.47 2.51
N MET A 117 -8.11 11.37 1.81
CA MET A 117 -9.12 10.50 1.19
C MET A 117 -9.63 9.42 2.14
N VAL A 118 -8.88 9.16 3.20
CA VAL A 118 -9.21 8.17 4.21
C VAL A 118 -10.40 8.66 5.02
N ASN A 119 -11.40 7.79 5.13
CA ASN A 119 -12.55 7.95 6.01
C ASN A 119 -12.69 6.67 6.86
N ASN A 120 -13.73 6.60 7.68
CA ASN A 120 -13.99 5.46 8.58
C ASN A 120 -14.31 4.14 7.88
N SER A 121 -14.06 3.95 6.59
CA SER A 121 -14.44 2.76 5.81
C SER A 121 -13.28 2.18 4.98
N THR A 122 -13.61 1.52 3.87
CA THR A 122 -12.68 0.87 2.96
C THR A 122 -12.60 1.70 1.69
N ILE A 123 -11.39 2.00 1.23
CA ILE A 123 -11.18 2.61 -0.09
C ILE A 123 -11.00 1.47 -1.09
N ARG A 124 -11.75 1.50 -2.19
CA ARG A 124 -11.63 0.51 -3.25
C ARG A 124 -10.92 1.12 -4.46
N LEU A 125 -9.71 0.64 -4.76
CA LEU A 125 -8.98 1.02 -5.98
C LEU A 125 -9.26 0.00 -7.10
N ARG A 126 -9.84 0.44 -8.22
CA ARG A 126 -10.13 -0.41 -9.37
C ARG A 126 -8.89 -0.61 -10.24
N LEU A 127 -8.53 -1.87 -10.47
CA LEU A 127 -7.47 -2.26 -11.41
C LEU A 127 -8.00 -2.41 -12.84
N GLU A 128 -9.27 -2.79 -12.97
CA GLU A 128 -9.96 -2.99 -14.23
C GLU A 128 -11.07 -1.94 -14.43
N LYS A 129 -11.43 -1.68 -15.69
CA LYS A 129 -12.60 -0.85 -16.01
C LYS A 129 -13.87 -1.48 -15.43
N SER A 130 -14.75 -0.65 -14.86
CA SER A 130 -16.01 -1.12 -14.29
C SER A 130 -16.87 -1.80 -15.36
N ARG A 131 -17.46 -2.97 -15.05
CA ARG A 131 -18.35 -3.71 -15.97
C ARG A 131 -19.55 -2.88 -16.47
N ASN A 132 -20.01 -1.92 -15.67
CA ASN A 132 -21.19 -1.08 -15.99
C ASN A 132 -20.82 0.32 -16.50
N ASN A 133 -19.58 0.56 -16.95
CA ASN A 133 -19.08 1.89 -17.38
C ASN A 133 -19.35 3.04 -16.39
N GLN A 134 -19.58 2.75 -15.11
CA GLN A 134 -19.78 3.74 -14.07
C GLN A 134 -18.46 4.47 -13.81
N LYS A 135 -18.39 5.75 -14.14
CA LYS A 135 -17.20 6.59 -13.96
C LYS A 135 -17.28 7.52 -12.74
N LYS A 136 -18.48 7.77 -12.20
CA LYS A 136 -18.65 8.63 -11.01
C LYS A 136 -18.32 7.82 -9.75
N TYR A 137 -17.49 8.40 -8.86
CA TYR A 137 -17.05 7.84 -7.58
C TYR A 137 -16.19 6.55 -7.67
N VAL A 138 -15.48 6.36 -8.79
CA VAL A 138 -14.51 5.27 -8.94
C VAL A 138 -13.10 5.81 -8.75
N HIS A 139 -12.34 5.19 -7.85
CA HIS A 139 -10.92 5.43 -7.69
C HIS A 139 -10.17 4.41 -8.56
N TYR A 140 -9.58 4.84 -9.68
CA TYR A 140 -8.74 3.95 -10.47
C TYR A 140 -7.37 3.83 -9.82
N ALA A 141 -6.83 2.62 -9.74
CA ALA A 141 -5.54 2.39 -9.08
C ALA A 141 -4.41 3.19 -9.73
N GLU A 142 -4.46 3.36 -11.05
CA GLU A 142 -3.45 4.12 -11.81
C GLU A 142 -3.37 5.60 -11.39
N ASP A 143 -4.47 6.20 -10.92
CA ASP A 143 -4.46 7.58 -10.40
C ASP A 143 -3.62 7.72 -9.12
N TYR A 144 -3.26 6.59 -8.50
CA TYR A 144 -2.47 6.49 -7.27
C TYR A 144 -1.12 5.81 -7.51
N SER A 145 -0.67 5.60 -8.76
CA SER A 145 0.59 4.90 -9.06
C SER A 145 1.86 5.71 -8.75
N LYS A 146 1.71 6.98 -8.39
CA LYS A 146 2.80 7.91 -8.08
C LYS A 146 2.71 8.43 -6.66
N ILE A 147 3.87 8.68 -6.06
CA ILE A 147 3.96 9.34 -4.76
C ILE A 147 3.37 10.75 -4.91
N PRO A 148 2.37 11.13 -4.08
CA PRO A 148 1.79 12.47 -4.11
C PRO A 148 2.84 13.55 -3.86
N THR A 149 2.73 14.66 -4.59
CA THR A 149 3.51 15.87 -4.32
C THR A 149 2.76 16.72 -3.30
N PHE A 150 3.45 17.17 -2.25
CA PHE A 150 2.92 18.06 -1.21
C PHE A 150 3.71 19.37 -1.16
#